data_AF-A0A967JRT5-F1
#
_entry.id   AF-A0A967JRT5-F1
#
_cell.length_a   1.000
_cell.length_b   1.000
_cell.length_c   1.000
_cell.angle_alpha   90.00
_cell.angle_beta   90.00
_cell.angle_gamma   90.00
#
_symmetry.space_group_name_H-M   'P 1'
#
loop_
_entity.id
_entity.type
_entity.pdbx_description
1 polymer ?
#
loop_
_entity_poly.entity_id
_entity_poly.type
_entity_poly.pdbx_seq_one_letter_code
_entity_poly.pdbx_strand_id
1 'polypeptide(L)'
;YLSGGTLSDLVAQRLPGMKTVVNVVMQLAGALDHAHERGIVHRDVKPSNVLLDSKGNVYLADFGIARLQQAGQSAEGLVGTPGYLAPEIIRGEGATAASDVYALGAVLYEMLTGEPPYVRPTPEATLEAHLNAPVPSV
;
A
#
# COMPACT_ATOMS: atom_id res chain seq x y z
N TYR A 1 14.64 12.30 11.37
CA TYR A 1 13.35 12.26 12.10
C TYR A 1 12.35 13.04 11.26
N LEU A 2 11.31 12.38 10.75
CA LEU A 2 10.26 13.03 9.94
C LEU A 2 9.12 13.41 10.89
N SER A 3 8.95 14.71 11.11
CA SER A 3 8.10 15.24 12.18
C SER A 3 6.59 15.17 11.90
N GLY A 4 6.19 14.78 10.68
CA GLY A 4 4.79 14.72 10.26
C GLY A 4 4.10 13.37 10.53
N GLY A 5 4.82 12.39 11.07
CA GLY A 5 4.30 11.04 11.31
C GLY A 5 4.14 10.23 10.03
N THR A 6 3.33 9.19 10.10
CA THR A 6 2.98 8.33 8.96
C THR A 6 1.69 8.80 8.29
N LEU A 7 1.43 8.36 7.06
CA LEU A 7 0.14 8.54 6.42
C LEU A 7 -0.97 7.84 7.20
N SER A 8 -0.67 6.72 7.87
CA SER A 8 -1.62 6.05 8.77
C SER A 8 -2.07 6.97 9.91
N ASP A 9 -1.13 7.71 10.51
CA ASP A 9 -1.44 8.67 11.58
C ASP A 9 -2.32 9.81 11.07
N LEU A 10 -2.07 10.27 9.83
CA LEU A 10 -2.86 11.32 9.20
C LEU A 10 -4.31 10.87 8.96
N VAL A 11 -4.51 9.73 8.30
CA VAL A 11 -5.84 9.20 7.95
C VAL A 11 -6.65 8.85 9.21
N ALA A 12 -6.01 8.27 10.23
CA ALA A 12 -6.66 7.95 11.50
C ALA A 12 -7.16 9.20 12.25
N GLN A 13 -6.51 10.35 12.09
CA GLN A 13 -6.94 11.61 12.69
C GLN A 13 -8.05 12.28 11.88
N ARG A 14 -7.94 12.27 10.55
CA ARG A 14 -8.91 12.87 9.63
C ARG A 14 -8.68 12.46 8.18
N LEU A 15 -9.74 12.53 7.38
CA LEU A 15 -9.60 12.46 5.93
C LEU A 15 -8.81 13.67 5.40
N PRO A 16 -7.75 13.45 4.60
CA PRO A 16 -7.01 14.53 3.96
C PRO A 16 -7.86 15.22 2.88
N GLY A 17 -7.66 16.53 2.73
CA GLY A 17 -8.26 17.26 1.61
C GLY A 17 -7.65 16.86 0.27
N MET A 18 -8.39 17.03 -0.83
CA MET A 18 -8.00 16.58 -2.17
C MET A 18 -6.61 17.06 -2.62
N LYS A 19 -6.20 18.28 -2.26
CA LYS A 19 -4.85 18.78 -2.55
C LYS A 19 -3.76 17.93 -1.90
N THR A 20 -3.98 17.49 -0.67
CA THR A 20 -3.04 16.61 0.05
C THR A 20 -3.05 15.21 -0.57
N VAL A 21 -4.22 14.68 -0.91
CA VAL A 21 -4.36 13.38 -1.59
C VAL A 21 -3.53 13.35 -2.87
N VAL A 22 -3.76 14.31 -3.76
CA VAL A 22 -3.04 14.40 -5.04
C VAL A 22 -1.53 14.56 -4.82
N ASN A 23 -1.11 15.42 -3.88
CA ASN A 23 0.30 15.63 -3.58
C ASN A 23 0.98 14.34 -3.09
N VAL A 24 0.33 13.60 -2.19
CA VAL A 24 0.89 12.36 -1.65
C VAL A 24 0.99 11.29 -2.73
N VAL A 25 -0.08 11.04 -3.48
CA VAL A 25 -0.09 10.02 -4.54
C VAL A 25 0.93 10.31 -5.62
N MET A 26 1.07 11.58 -6.04
CA MET A 26 2.06 11.96 -7.05
C MET A 26 3.50 11.71 -6.58
N GLN A 27 3.81 12.05 -5.33
CA GLN A 27 5.15 11.81 -4.78
C GLN A 27 5.43 10.31 -4.59
N LEU A 28 4.44 9.52 -4.14
CA LEU A 28 4.57 8.07 -4.03
C LEU A 28 4.75 7.40 -5.39
N ALA A 29 3.97 7.79 -6.39
CA ALA A 29 4.11 7.30 -7.76
C ALA A 29 5.51 7.60 -8.30
N GLY A 30 6.03 8.81 -8.11
CA GLY A 30 7.38 9.17 -8.52
C GLY A 30 8.47 8.38 -7.78
N ALA A 31 8.29 8.09 -6.49
CA ALA A 31 9.23 7.27 -5.71
C ALA A 31 9.24 5.80 -6.18
N LEU A 32 8.06 5.24 -6.47
CA LEU A 32 7.92 3.90 -7.02
C LEU A 32 8.52 3.78 -8.43
N ASP A 33 8.19 4.72 -9.32
CA ASP A 33 8.73 4.77 -10.67
C ASP A 33 10.27 4.79 -10.66
N HIS A 34 10.86 5.66 -9.84
CA HIS A 34 12.32 5.73 -9.65
C HIS A 34 12.93 4.40 -9.16
N ALA A 35 12.24 3.67 -8.29
CA ALA A 35 12.70 2.36 -7.81
C ALA A 35 12.55 1.28 -8.90
N HIS A 36 11.42 1.29 -9.62
CA HIS A 36 11.11 0.34 -10.70
C HIS A 36 12.09 0.45 -11.86
N GLU A 37 12.51 1.67 -12.23
CA GLU A 37 13.57 1.90 -13.23
C GLU A 37 14.90 1.20 -12.88
N ARG A 38 15.14 0.93 -11.59
CA ARG A 38 16.34 0.25 -11.06
C ARG A 38 16.11 -1.23 -10.80
N GLY A 39 14.95 -1.77 -11.20
CA GLY A 39 14.57 -3.16 -10.97
C GLY A 39 14.20 -3.47 -9.51
N ILE A 40 13.92 -2.44 -8.70
CA ILE A 40 13.58 -2.60 -7.28
C ILE A 40 12.06 -2.51 -7.14
N VAL A 41 11.42 -3.60 -6.69
CA VAL A 41 9.99 -3.63 -6.31
C VAL A 41 9.89 -3.39 -4.80
N HIS A 42 9.01 -2.50 -4.35
CA HIS A 42 8.84 -2.14 -2.95
C HIS A 42 8.21 -3.28 -2.14
N ARG A 43 7.14 -3.90 -2.66
CA ARG A 43 6.43 -5.07 -2.14
C ARG A 43 5.61 -4.86 -0.87
N ASP A 44 5.75 -3.74 -0.17
CA ASP A 44 4.99 -3.41 1.05
C ASP A 44 4.49 -1.97 1.09
N VAL A 45 3.89 -1.50 -0.02
CA VAL A 45 3.29 -0.16 -0.05
C VAL A 45 2.01 -0.16 0.80
N LYS A 46 1.99 0.66 1.84
CA LYS A 46 0.86 0.85 2.77
C LYS A 46 1.06 2.15 3.58
N PRO A 47 0.02 2.74 4.21
CA PRO A 47 0.12 4.04 4.86
C PRO A 47 1.16 4.12 5.99
N SER A 48 1.38 3.04 6.74
CA SER A 48 2.38 3.03 7.81
C SER A 48 3.82 3.17 7.30
N ASN A 49 4.06 2.82 6.03
CA ASN A 49 5.37 2.89 5.38
C ASN A 49 5.54 4.22 4.60
N VAL A 50 4.52 5.09 4.63
CA VAL A 50 4.54 6.41 4.00
C VAL A 50 4.77 7.45 5.08
N LEU A 51 5.94 8.08 5.07
CA LEU A 51 6.35 9.06 6.06
C LEU A 51 6.17 10.48 5.54
N LEU A 52 5.71 11.38 6.41
CA LEU A 52 5.45 12.77 6.10
C LEU A 52 6.37 13.68 6.91
N ASP A 53 6.87 14.76 6.29
CA ASP A 53 7.48 15.86 7.04
C ASP A 53 6.51 17.04 7.25
N SER A 54 6.94 18.03 8.04
CA SER A 54 6.15 19.24 8.32
C SER A 54 5.90 20.13 7.11
N LYS A 55 6.55 19.87 5.97
CA LYS A 55 6.41 20.62 4.71
C LYS A 55 5.53 19.89 3.70
N GLY A 56 5.01 18.70 4.04
CA GLY A 56 4.19 17.89 3.14
C GLY A 56 5.00 17.14 2.09
N ASN A 57 6.30 16.92 2.32
CA ASN A 57 7.06 15.97 1.51
C ASN A 57 6.78 14.54 1.99
N VAL A 58 6.82 13.62 1.03
CA VAL A 58 6.51 12.20 1.24
C VAL A 58 7.73 11.35 1.01
N TYR A 59 7.95 10.41 1.92
CA TYR A 59 9.06 9.46 1.86
C TYR A 59 8.50 8.06 2.00
N LEU A 60 8.82 7.20 1.03
CA LEU A 60 8.48 5.78 1.08
C LEU A 60 9.59 5.02 1.82
N ALA A 61 9.23 4.33 2.90
CA ALA A 61 10.13 3.62 3.79
C ALA A 61 9.83 2.10 3.79
N ASP A 62 10.73 1.32 4.40
CA ASP A 62 10.55 -0.11 4.64
C ASP A 62 10.24 -0.92 3.38
N PHE A 63 11.14 -0.82 2.40
CA PHE A 63 11.18 -1.75 1.27
C PHE A 63 11.17 -3.17 1.83
N GLY A 64 10.19 -3.98 1.39
CA GLY A 64 9.83 -5.27 1.97
C GLY A 64 10.87 -6.37 1.72
N ILE A 65 12.13 -6.14 2.10
CA ILE A 65 13.26 -7.06 1.91
C ILE A 65 12.97 -8.40 2.59
N ALA A 66 12.25 -8.41 3.72
CA ALA A 66 11.81 -9.64 4.38
C ALA A 66 10.86 -10.50 3.50
N ARG A 67 10.06 -9.89 2.62
CA ARG A 67 9.13 -10.61 1.72
C ARG A 67 9.84 -11.30 0.56
N LEU A 68 11.09 -10.95 0.25
CA LEU A 68 11.91 -11.70 -0.72
C LEU A 68 12.14 -13.15 -0.29
N GLN A 69 12.20 -13.41 1.03
CA GLN A 69 12.49 -14.74 1.56
C GLN A 69 11.25 -15.65 1.65
N GLN A 70 10.04 -15.09 1.57
CA GLN A 70 8.78 -15.83 1.71
C GLN A 70 8.20 -16.33 0.37
N ALA A 71 8.86 -16.05 -0.76
CA ALA A 71 8.49 -16.59 -2.06
C ALA A 71 8.55 -18.14 -2.03
N GLY A 72 7.40 -18.78 -1.80
CA GLY A 72 7.26 -20.24 -1.69
C GLY A 72 6.56 -20.75 -0.42
N GLN A 73 6.14 -19.89 0.52
CA GLN A 73 5.32 -20.30 1.66
C GLN A 73 3.83 -20.01 1.39
N SER A 74 2.96 -20.90 1.85
CA SER A 74 1.50 -20.81 1.78
C SER A 74 0.99 -19.50 2.39
N ALA A 75 -0.24 -19.09 2.00
CA ALA A 75 -0.92 -17.88 2.48
C ALA A 75 -0.97 -17.74 4.02
N GLU A 76 -0.77 -18.83 4.75
CA GLU A 76 -0.67 -18.89 6.21
C GLU A 76 0.58 -18.17 6.78
N GLY A 77 1.61 -17.94 5.95
CA GLY A 77 2.85 -17.24 6.33
C GLY A 77 2.97 -15.82 5.81
N LEU A 78 1.97 -15.30 5.09
CA LEU A 78 2.01 -13.97 4.46
C LEU A 78 1.92 -12.88 5.52
N VAL A 79 3.10 -12.48 6.04
CA VAL A 79 3.25 -11.35 6.95
C VAL A 79 3.00 -10.06 6.15
N GLY A 80 1.75 -9.61 6.17
CA GLY A 80 1.33 -8.37 5.55
C GLY A 80 -0.01 -7.87 6.05
N THR A 81 -0.28 -6.61 5.75
CA THR A 81 -1.58 -6.00 6.03
C THR A 81 -2.48 -6.31 4.83
N PRO A 82 -3.47 -7.22 4.96
CA PRO A 82 -4.15 -7.83 3.82
C PRO A 82 -4.84 -6.82 2.89
N GLY A 83 -5.24 -5.65 3.41
CA GLY A 83 -5.94 -4.59 2.67
C GLY A 83 -5.17 -3.92 1.52
N TYR A 84 -3.89 -4.23 1.31
CA TYR A 84 -3.06 -3.64 0.25
C TYR A 84 -2.39 -4.67 -0.67
N LEU A 85 -2.67 -5.97 -0.47
CA LEU A 85 -2.01 -7.01 -1.26
C LEU A 85 -2.63 -7.15 -2.65
N ALA A 86 -1.77 -7.18 -3.67
CA ALA A 86 -2.20 -7.34 -5.04
C ALA A 86 -2.65 -8.78 -5.34
N PRO A 87 -3.65 -9.01 -6.21
CA PRO A 87 -4.20 -10.33 -6.51
C PRO A 87 -3.16 -11.37 -6.92
N GLU A 88 -2.16 -10.99 -7.71
CA GLU A 88 -1.06 -11.84 -8.13
C GLU A 88 -0.22 -12.32 -6.94
N ILE A 89 0.05 -11.46 -5.95
CA ILE A 89 0.77 -11.84 -4.72
C ILE A 89 -0.02 -12.86 -3.93
N ILE A 90 -1.34 -12.67 -3.82
CA ILE A 90 -2.24 -13.56 -3.08
C ILE A 90 -2.27 -14.95 -3.75
N ARG A 91 -2.16 -15.01 -5.07
CA ARG A 91 -2.05 -16.24 -5.85
C ARG A 91 -0.67 -16.91 -5.77
N GLY A 92 0.28 -16.30 -5.06
CA GLY A 92 1.66 -16.78 -4.97
C GLY A 92 2.49 -16.46 -6.22
N GLU A 93 1.99 -15.58 -7.09
CA GLU A 93 2.76 -15.04 -8.20
C GLU A 93 3.77 -14.01 -7.64
N GLY A 94 4.98 -13.99 -8.19
CA GLY A 94 6.03 -13.11 -7.69
C GLY A 94 5.67 -11.63 -7.83
N ALA A 95 6.08 -10.81 -6.86
CA ALA A 95 5.82 -9.38 -6.89
C ALA A 95 6.49 -8.67 -8.08
N THR A 96 5.73 -7.78 -8.71
CA THR A 96 6.18 -6.94 -9.83
C THR A 96 5.91 -5.46 -9.56
N ALA A 97 6.35 -4.58 -10.46
CA ALA A 97 6.00 -3.17 -10.42
C ALA A 97 4.47 -2.95 -10.38
N ALA A 98 3.69 -3.80 -11.06
CA ALA A 98 2.22 -3.71 -11.05
C ALA A 98 1.63 -3.98 -9.66
N SER A 99 2.29 -4.80 -8.84
CA SER A 99 1.87 -5.09 -7.47
C SER A 99 1.99 -3.86 -6.57
N ASP A 100 3.05 -3.06 -6.76
CA ASP A 100 3.20 -1.78 -6.04
C ASP A 100 2.16 -0.74 -6.50
N VAL A 101 1.84 -0.71 -7.79
CA VAL A 101 0.80 0.17 -8.35
C VAL A 101 -0.57 -0.18 -7.79
N TYR A 102 -0.89 -1.46 -7.67
CA TYR A 102 -2.13 -1.92 -7.03
C TYR A 102 -2.22 -1.41 -5.58
N ALA A 103 -1.15 -1.62 -4.81
CA ALA A 103 -1.09 -1.20 -3.42
C ALA A 103 -1.17 0.33 -3.26
N LEU A 104 -0.57 1.10 -4.18
CA LEU A 104 -0.76 2.57 -4.24
C LEU A 104 -2.23 2.94 -4.51
N GLY A 105 -2.94 2.19 -5.36
CA GLY A 105 -4.37 2.36 -5.58
C GLY A 105 -5.20 2.11 -4.32
N ALA A 106 -4.86 1.08 -3.54
CA ALA A 106 -5.49 0.80 -2.25
C ALA A 106 -5.23 1.92 -1.23
N VAL A 107 -4.01 2.46 -1.17
CA VAL A 107 -3.67 3.64 -0.34
C VAL A 107 -4.48 4.87 -0.77
N LEU A 108 -4.59 5.13 -2.08
CA LEU A 108 -5.41 6.23 -2.59
C LEU A 108 -6.87 6.08 -2.18
N TYR A 109 -7.43 4.86 -2.32
CA TYR A 109 -8.80 4.59 -1.90
C TYR A 109 -9.01 4.93 -0.42
N GLU A 110 -8.14 4.45 0.46
CA GLU A 110 -8.21 4.73 1.90
C GLU A 110 -8.05 6.21 2.22
N MET A 111 -7.18 6.94 1.51
CA MET A 111 -7.08 8.39 1.68
C MET A 111 -8.39 9.13 1.34
N LEU A 112 -9.22 8.57 0.47
CA LEU A 112 -10.50 9.16 0.06
C LEU A 112 -11.66 8.73 0.97
N THR A 113 -11.65 7.50 1.47
CA THR A 113 -12.80 6.89 2.17
C THR A 113 -12.57 6.68 3.66
N GLY A 114 -11.32 6.66 4.11
CA GLY A 114 -10.90 6.40 5.50
C GLY A 114 -10.63 4.92 5.79
N GLU A 115 -10.92 4.02 4.86
CA GLU A 115 -10.70 2.58 5.01
C GLU A 115 -10.13 1.97 3.72
N PRO A 116 -9.34 0.88 3.80
CA PRO A 116 -8.88 0.14 2.62
C PRO A 116 -10.05 -0.33 1.73
N PRO A 117 -9.80 -0.64 0.43
CA PRO A 117 -10.86 -0.99 -0.52
C PRO A 117 -11.68 -2.21 -0.10
N TYR A 118 -11.03 -3.15 0.60
CA TYR A 118 -11.69 -4.34 1.13
C TYR A 118 -11.36 -4.49 2.61
N VAL A 119 -12.41 -4.48 3.44
CA VAL A 119 -12.33 -4.81 4.85
C VAL A 119 -13.35 -5.92 5.13
N ARG A 120 -12.86 -7.04 5.69
CA ARG A 120 -13.66 -8.20 6.08
C ARG A 120 -13.29 -8.68 7.49
N PRO A 121 -14.16 -9.44 8.17
CA PRO A 121 -13.91 -9.89 9.53
C PRO A 121 -12.64 -10.73 9.73
N THR A 122 -12.16 -11.40 8.67
CA THR A 122 -10.90 -12.16 8.73
C THR A 122 -9.93 -11.72 7.63
N PRO A 123 -8.61 -11.89 7.85
CA PRO A 123 -7.60 -11.65 6.82
C PRO A 123 -7.89 -12.43 5.54
N GLU A 124 -8.23 -13.72 5.64
CA GLU A 124 -8.49 -14.60 4.49
C GLU A 124 -9.67 -14.09 3.66
N ALA A 125 -10.76 -13.66 4.31
CA ALA A 125 -11.90 -13.08 3.63
C ALA A 125 -11.55 -11.74 2.95
N THR A 126 -10.63 -10.97 3.53
CA THR A 126 -10.12 -9.74 2.91
C THR A 126 -9.31 -10.08 1.66
N LEU A 127 -8.40 -11.05 1.73
CA LEU A 127 -7.63 -11.53 0.58
C LEU A 127 -8.54 -12.08 -0.52
N GLU A 128 -9.56 -12.85 -0.18
CA GLU A 128 -10.55 -13.35 -1.12
C GLU A 128 -11.32 -12.21 -1.81
N ALA A 129 -11.63 -11.13 -1.08
CA ALA A 129 -12.26 -9.95 -1.67
C ALA A 129 -11.34 -9.26 -2.69
N HIS A 130 -10.04 -9.15 -2.42
CA HIS A 130 -9.08 -8.64 -3.41
C HIS A 130 -9.04 -9.48 -4.70
N LEU A 131 -9.35 -10.79 -4.62
CA LEU A 131 -9.38 -11.68 -5.79
C LEU A 131 -10.68 -11.61 -6.59
N ASN A 132 -11.82 -11.47 -5.91
CA ASN A 132 -13.14 -11.81 -6.47
C ASN A 132 -14.23 -10.74 -6.28
N ALA A 133 -14.05 -9.80 -5.34
CA ALA A 133 -15.07 -8.79 -5.10
C ALA A 133 -15.05 -7.70 -6.19
N PRO A 134 -16.20 -7.08 -6.49
CA PRO A 134 -16.24 -5.94 -7.40
C PRO A 134 -15.36 -4.80 -6.88
N VAL A 135 -14.81 -3.99 -7.79
CA VAL A 135 -14.09 -2.77 -7.42
C VAL A 135 -15.06 -1.82 -6.70
N PRO A 136 -14.75 -1.37 -5.47
CA PRO A 136 -15.63 -0.46 -4.72
C PRO A 136 -15.75 0.90 -5.40
N SER A 137 -16.90 1.56 -5.23
CA SER A 137 -17.12 2.94 -5.68
C SER A 137 -16.62 3.96 -4.66
N VAL A 138 -16.08 5.08 -5.14
CA VAL A 138 -15.69 6.26 -4.34
C VAL A 138 -16.67 7.41 -4.49
#